data_AF-A0A9E5AKQ4-F1
#
_entry.id   AF-A0A9E5AKQ4-F1
#
_cell.length_a   1.000
_cell.length_b   1.000
_cell.length_c   1.000
_cell.angle_alpha   90.00
_cell.angle_beta   90.00
_cell.angle_gamma   90.00
#
_symmetry.space_group_name_H-M   'P 1'
#
loop_
_entity.id
_entity.type
_entity.pdbx_description
1 polymer ?
#
loop_
_entity_poly.entity_id
_entity_poly.type
_entity_poly.pdbx_seq_one_letter_code
_entity_poly.pdbx_strand_id
1 'polypeptide(L)'
;MNPIAIRSAGSDFQGHRPMPLAAKNSTADRPAPHFARRQPRLSRSANAANLFKTATLLRMQTIQVTMQVSSMGSTAYRPSQPVILAAAARVRAESPAQTTPVASPVARPFLKWVGGKGKLVDQIVPLLPIGPLHYGEAFLGGGALFFALHNQKRLRSATLTDLSTDVVNAHTCVRDRPRELHAALQAHEKAYTTGAEAARADYFYRVRAMHPDLVALDPVERAARMMFLNRTCFNGLWRENAGGKFNSPHGRYANPAIANEDRIWGANRALQDATLVRADFRQWPELVRTYDIDFVYLDPPYQPVTATSAFNAYSGGAFSATAQRELAQVCGELDKLNVRWALSNSDCPMIRNLYKSWTIHTVRAPRSVNSKADGRGDVNEVVVTNRRAGLSW
;
A
#
# COMPACT_ATOMS: atom_id res chain seq x y z
N MET A 1 46.15 -61.03 -35.29
CA MET A 1 47.12 -60.96 -34.19
C MET A 1 46.38 -61.33 -32.90
N ASN A 2 46.61 -62.54 -32.41
CA ASN A 2 46.31 -62.98 -31.04
C ASN A 2 47.54 -62.67 -30.15
N PRO A 3 47.56 -62.88 -28.82
CA PRO A 3 46.48 -63.08 -27.83
C PRO A 3 46.72 -62.19 -26.56
N ILE A 4 45.92 -62.24 -25.49
CA ILE A 4 46.13 -63.03 -24.24
C ILE A 4 45.01 -62.51 -23.28
N ALA A 5 43.98 -63.26 -22.85
CA ALA A 5 43.97 -64.41 -21.93
C ALA A 5 44.50 -64.00 -20.52
N ILE A 6 44.00 -64.37 -19.34
CA ILE A 6 43.19 -65.48 -18.86
C ILE A 6 43.07 -65.28 -17.32
N ARG A 7 41.89 -65.58 -16.74
CA ARG A 7 41.64 -66.27 -15.43
C ARG A 7 42.14 -65.64 -14.11
N SER A 8 41.58 -65.92 -12.94
CA SER A 8 40.42 -66.71 -12.47
C SER A 8 40.25 -66.48 -10.97
N ALA A 9 39.05 -66.80 -10.44
CA ALA A 9 38.75 -67.55 -9.20
C ALA A 9 39.65 -67.34 -7.96
N GLY A 10 39.13 -67.13 -6.76
CA GLY A 10 37.84 -67.52 -6.16
C GLY A 10 38.09 -67.78 -4.67
N SER A 11 37.00 -67.95 -3.89
CA SER A 11 36.94 -68.66 -2.57
C SER A 11 37.82 -68.10 -1.44
N ASP A 12 37.48 -68.06 -0.15
CA ASP A 12 36.40 -68.62 0.64
C ASP A 12 36.62 -68.13 2.09
N PHE A 13 35.55 -68.14 2.90
CA PHE A 13 35.55 -68.35 4.37
C PHE A 13 36.19 -67.24 5.24
N GLN A 14 35.79 -66.90 6.47
CA GLN A 14 34.94 -67.43 7.53
C GLN A 14 34.65 -66.21 8.46
N GLY A 15 33.44 -65.98 8.96
CA GLY A 15 33.05 -66.43 10.32
C GLY A 15 33.35 -65.39 11.40
N HIS A 16 32.32 -64.72 11.93
CA HIS A 16 32.06 -64.57 13.38
C HIS A 16 30.82 -63.68 13.66
N ARG A 17 29.79 -64.32 14.22
CA ARG A 17 28.79 -63.77 15.17
C ARG A 17 29.19 -64.29 16.59
N PRO A 18 28.52 -63.96 17.71
CA PRO A 18 27.75 -62.77 18.13
C PRO A 18 28.00 -62.32 19.61
N MET A 19 27.45 -61.14 19.99
CA MET A 19 26.86 -60.77 21.32
C MET A 19 27.79 -60.70 22.57
N PRO A 20 27.28 -60.40 23.80
CA PRO A 20 27.00 -59.08 24.39
C PRO A 20 27.65 -58.93 25.80
N LEU A 21 27.39 -57.84 26.54
CA LEU A 21 27.44 -57.73 28.04
C LEU A 21 27.18 -56.26 28.42
N ALA A 22 26.62 -55.85 29.55
CA ALA A 22 25.57 -56.29 30.46
C ALA A 22 25.40 -55.15 31.48
N ALA A 23 24.20 -54.97 32.01
CA ALA A 23 23.80 -53.97 32.99
C ALA A 23 24.40 -54.18 34.39
N LYS A 24 24.43 -53.12 35.22
CA LYS A 24 24.21 -53.21 36.68
C LYS A 24 23.47 -51.99 37.24
N ASN A 25 22.44 -52.30 38.04
CA ASN A 25 21.62 -51.45 38.90
C ASN A 25 22.38 -50.96 40.15
N SER A 26 21.95 -49.85 40.76
CA SER A 26 21.25 -49.85 42.08
C SER A 26 21.27 -48.49 42.82
N THR A 27 20.06 -48.07 43.22
CA THR A 27 19.60 -47.38 44.44
C THR A 27 20.59 -46.79 45.46
N ALA A 28 20.34 -45.55 45.93
CA ALA A 28 20.12 -45.23 47.37
C ALA A 28 19.86 -43.72 47.67
N ASP A 29 18.91 -43.53 48.60
CA ASP A 29 18.51 -42.43 49.51
C ASP A 29 19.37 -41.15 49.76
N ARG A 30 18.63 -40.01 49.81
CA ARG A 30 18.60 -38.86 50.78
C ARG A 30 19.89 -38.08 51.14
N PRO A 31 19.80 -36.94 51.89
CA PRO A 31 19.01 -35.71 51.72
C PRO A 31 19.92 -34.45 51.73
N ALA A 32 19.43 -33.25 51.39
CA ALA A 32 20.13 -32.00 51.73
C ALA A 32 19.17 -30.81 51.99
N PRO A 33 19.56 -29.85 52.85
CA PRO A 33 18.62 -29.06 53.65
C PRO A 33 18.45 -27.59 53.22
N HIS A 34 17.46 -26.96 53.85
CA HIS A 34 17.10 -25.54 53.89
C HIS A 34 18.24 -24.52 53.76
N PHE A 35 17.98 -23.44 53.00
CA PHE A 35 18.04 -22.08 53.54
C PHE A 35 17.06 -21.13 52.83
N ALA A 36 16.46 -20.25 53.64
CA ALA A 36 15.26 -19.48 53.38
C ALA A 36 15.50 -18.15 52.63
N ARG A 37 14.46 -17.61 51.96
CA ARG A 37 13.68 -16.44 52.43
C ARG A 37 12.72 -15.89 51.36
N ARG A 38 11.44 -15.87 51.76
CA ARG A 38 10.40 -14.83 51.61
C ARG A 38 10.20 -14.18 50.22
N GLN A 39 9.10 -14.57 49.58
CA GLN A 39 8.16 -13.62 48.99
C GLN A 39 6.94 -13.48 49.91
N PRO A 40 6.26 -12.33 49.89
CA PRO A 40 4.81 -12.36 49.94
C PRO A 40 4.17 -11.66 48.74
N ARG A 41 3.06 -12.29 48.38
CA ARG A 41 2.08 -12.01 47.34
C ARG A 41 1.02 -11.02 47.85
N LEU A 42 0.34 -10.37 46.89
CA LEU A 42 -1.07 -9.89 46.93
C LEU A 42 -1.32 -8.63 47.79
N SER A 43 -2.20 -7.68 47.48
CA SER A 43 -3.34 -7.57 46.55
C SER A 43 -3.89 -6.13 46.51
N ARG A 44 -4.58 -5.80 45.40
CA ARG A 44 -5.69 -4.83 45.18
C ARG A 44 -6.08 -3.84 46.31
N SER A 45 -6.16 -2.54 46.00
CA SER A 45 -7.43 -1.80 45.76
C SER A 45 -7.21 -0.27 45.59
N ALA A 46 -8.11 0.32 44.78
CA ALA A 46 -8.67 1.69 44.84
C ALA A 46 -7.73 2.92 44.94
N ASN A 47 -7.69 3.73 43.88
CA ASN A 47 -8.36 5.05 43.89
C ASN A 47 -8.33 5.70 42.50
N ALA A 48 -9.48 5.59 41.81
CA ALA A 48 -9.90 6.48 40.74
C ALA A 48 -10.51 7.73 41.38
N ALA A 49 -9.73 8.79 41.52
CA ALA A 49 -10.20 10.14 41.81
C ALA A 49 -9.02 11.12 41.64
N ASN A 50 -8.70 11.48 40.40
CA ASN A 50 -8.04 12.75 40.03
C ASN A 50 -7.99 12.89 38.49
N LEU A 51 -9.18 12.82 37.89
CA LEU A 51 -9.52 13.67 36.74
C LEU A 51 -10.46 14.76 37.28
N PHE A 52 -10.41 15.94 36.68
CA PHE A 52 -11.12 17.19 37.01
C PHE A 52 -10.40 18.14 37.98
N LYS A 53 -9.38 18.84 37.45
CA LYS A 53 -9.22 20.31 37.52
C LYS A 53 -7.83 20.69 37.00
N THR A 54 -7.71 20.98 35.71
CA THR A 54 -6.77 21.97 35.12
C THR A 54 -6.87 21.93 33.60
N ALA A 55 -8.07 22.20 33.11
CA ALA A 55 -8.29 22.68 31.76
C ALA A 55 -9.30 23.81 31.91
N THR A 56 -8.99 24.97 31.33
CA THR A 56 -9.66 26.28 31.50
C THR A 56 -8.99 27.19 32.55
N LEU A 57 -7.88 27.81 32.17
CA LEU A 57 -7.59 29.25 32.36
C LEU A 57 -6.15 29.52 31.93
N LEU A 58 -5.97 30.19 30.78
CA LEU A 58 -5.07 31.32 30.53
C LEU A 58 -4.86 31.47 29.02
N ARG A 59 -5.87 32.11 28.45
CA ARG A 59 -5.78 32.99 27.29
C ARG A 59 -4.90 34.18 27.68
N MET A 60 -4.12 34.67 26.71
CA MET A 60 -3.50 36.00 26.64
C MET A 60 -2.27 36.25 27.52
N GLN A 61 -1.10 36.35 26.87
CA GLN A 61 -0.08 37.41 27.04
C GLN A 61 1.04 37.18 26.00
N THR A 62 1.09 37.98 24.93
CA THR A 62 1.96 39.16 24.76
C THR A 62 3.43 38.80 24.51
N ILE A 63 3.84 38.81 23.23
CA ILE A 63 5.24 39.01 22.86
C ILE A 63 5.33 40.38 22.20
N GLN A 64 5.82 41.36 22.96
CA GLN A 64 6.42 42.58 22.43
C GLN A 64 7.90 42.31 22.17
N VAL A 65 8.37 42.56 20.95
CA VAL A 65 9.77 42.96 20.69
C VAL A 65 9.75 44.11 19.68
N THR A 66 10.48 45.14 20.04
CA THR A 66 10.43 46.55 19.62
C THR A 66 10.90 46.80 18.18
N MET A 67 10.20 47.69 17.46
CA MET A 67 10.66 48.31 16.22
C MET A 67 11.61 49.48 16.53
N GLN A 68 12.73 49.56 15.81
CA GLN A 68 13.51 50.78 15.65
C GLN A 68 13.61 51.08 14.15
N VAL A 69 13.09 52.25 13.76
CA VAL A 69 13.05 52.74 12.37
C VAL A 69 14.28 53.60 12.12
N SER A 70 15.01 53.36 11.02
CA SER A 70 15.75 54.40 10.28
C SER A 70 16.02 53.98 8.83
N SER A 71 15.27 54.65 7.95
CA SER A 71 15.63 55.18 6.62
C SER A 71 16.32 54.32 5.53
N MET A 72 15.61 54.31 4.39
CA MET A 72 16.07 54.28 2.98
C MET A 72 16.17 52.91 2.27
N GLY A 73 15.23 52.71 1.36
CA GLY A 73 15.48 52.08 0.06
C GLY A 73 14.97 50.65 -0.13
N SER A 74 14.10 50.48 -1.13
CA SER A 74 13.79 49.25 -1.86
C SER A 74 12.64 48.36 -1.34
N THR A 75 11.63 48.26 -2.21
CA THR A 75 10.37 47.51 -2.20
C THR A 75 10.40 46.14 -1.50
N ALA A 76 9.66 46.03 -0.39
CA ALA A 76 9.45 44.79 0.35
C ALA A 76 8.16 44.06 -0.07
N TYR A 77 8.34 42.82 -0.48
CA TYR A 77 7.35 41.75 -0.64
C TYR A 77 6.60 41.50 0.69
N ARG A 78 5.27 41.57 0.67
CA ARG A 78 4.40 41.18 1.81
C ARG A 78 3.91 39.73 1.62
N PRO A 79 4.02 38.84 2.61
CA PRO A 79 3.36 37.55 2.56
C PRO A 79 1.87 37.74 2.89
N SER A 80 1.01 37.56 1.90
CA SER A 80 -0.44 37.46 2.10
C SER A 80 -0.78 36.14 2.79
N GLN A 81 -1.53 36.23 3.91
CA GLN A 81 -2.14 35.10 4.61
C GLN A 81 -2.96 34.20 3.66
N PRO A 82 -3.09 32.89 3.93
CA PRO A 82 -3.97 32.03 3.15
C PRO A 82 -5.43 32.40 3.43
N VAL A 83 -6.06 33.06 2.47
CA VAL A 83 -7.51 33.31 2.45
C VAL A 83 -8.17 32.10 1.81
N ILE A 84 -8.64 31.11 2.58
CA ILE A 84 -9.73 30.22 2.17
C ILE A 84 -10.56 29.82 3.41
N LEU A 85 -11.88 29.88 3.24
CA LEU A 85 -12.97 29.31 4.05
C LEU A 85 -13.72 30.24 5.03
N ALA A 86 -14.67 31.00 4.48
CA ALA A 86 -15.90 31.36 5.19
C ALA A 86 -17.06 31.52 4.20
N ALA A 87 -17.85 30.46 4.03
CA ALA A 87 -19.21 30.53 3.49
C ALA A 87 -20.01 29.31 3.98
N ALA A 88 -20.58 29.43 5.18
CA ALA A 88 -21.57 28.49 5.68
C ALA A 88 -22.98 28.94 5.26
N ALA A 89 -23.77 27.98 4.81
CA ALA A 89 -24.98 28.12 4.02
C ALA A 89 -26.22 28.62 4.78
N ARG A 90 -27.18 29.15 4.01
CA ARG A 90 -28.61 28.90 4.21
C ARG A 90 -29.24 28.55 2.86
N VAL A 91 -29.35 27.26 2.57
CA VAL A 91 -30.16 26.75 1.45
C VAL A 91 -31.51 26.35 2.04
N ARG A 92 -32.59 26.96 1.54
CA ARG A 92 -33.96 26.54 1.85
C ARG A 92 -34.20 25.17 1.22
N ALA A 93 -34.81 24.27 1.98
CA ALA A 93 -35.25 22.98 1.49
C ALA A 93 -36.42 23.18 0.51
N GLU A 94 -36.22 22.83 -0.76
CA GLU A 94 -37.30 22.54 -1.70
C GLU A 94 -37.50 21.03 -1.78
N SER A 95 -38.77 20.60 -1.81
CA SER A 95 -39.18 19.20 -1.86
C SER A 95 -38.66 18.49 -3.12
N PRO A 96 -38.24 17.21 -3.03
CA PRO A 96 -37.67 16.52 -4.18
C PRO A 96 -38.77 16.16 -5.19
N ALA A 97 -38.69 16.75 -6.37
CA ALA A 97 -39.33 16.22 -7.57
C ALA A 97 -38.74 14.82 -7.87
N GLN A 98 -39.62 13.88 -8.21
CA GLN A 98 -39.27 12.51 -8.56
C GLN A 98 -38.35 12.49 -9.78
N THR A 99 -37.06 12.29 -9.57
CA THR A 99 -36.07 12.13 -10.63
C THR A 99 -35.97 10.65 -11.00
N THR A 100 -36.05 10.36 -12.29
CA THR A 100 -35.72 9.06 -12.90
C THR A 100 -34.36 8.56 -12.38
N PRO A 101 -34.18 7.25 -12.12
CA PRO A 101 -32.94 6.73 -11.56
C PRO A 101 -31.80 6.91 -12.57
N VAL A 102 -30.97 7.93 -12.38
CA VAL A 102 -29.71 8.07 -13.09
C VAL A 102 -28.84 6.89 -12.68
N ALA A 103 -28.34 6.12 -13.65
CA ALA A 103 -27.48 4.98 -13.38
C ALA A 103 -26.24 5.44 -12.59
N SER A 104 -26.02 4.85 -11.40
CA SER A 104 -24.92 5.23 -10.52
C SER A 104 -23.56 5.07 -11.22
N PRO A 105 -22.62 6.04 -11.09
CA PRO A 105 -21.35 6.01 -11.81
C PRO A 105 -20.53 4.75 -11.50
N VAL A 106 -19.94 4.09 -12.51
CA VAL A 106 -19.10 2.89 -12.32
C VAL A 106 -17.86 3.24 -11.47
N ALA A 107 -17.53 2.41 -10.47
CA ALA A 107 -16.39 2.65 -9.59
C ALA A 107 -15.06 2.43 -10.34
N ARG A 108 -14.12 3.37 -10.24
CA ARG A 108 -12.82 3.32 -10.94
C ARG A 108 -11.74 4.00 -10.11
N PRO A 109 -10.45 3.66 -10.31
CA PRO A 109 -9.34 4.40 -9.72
C PRO A 109 -9.43 5.91 -9.96
N PHE A 110 -9.38 6.68 -8.87
CA PHE A 110 -9.32 8.15 -8.91
C PHE A 110 -7.88 8.69 -8.93
N LEU A 111 -6.88 7.87 -8.61
CA LEU A 111 -5.45 8.15 -8.82
C LEU A 111 -4.96 7.49 -10.11
N LYS A 112 -4.16 8.21 -10.90
CA LYS A 112 -3.30 7.59 -11.92
C LYS A 112 -2.14 6.93 -11.19
N TRP A 113 -2.06 5.60 -11.26
CA TRP A 113 -1.06 4.85 -10.51
C TRP A 113 -0.19 4.00 -11.44
N VAL A 114 1.12 4.10 -11.27
CA VAL A 114 2.07 3.26 -12.01
C VAL A 114 1.92 1.82 -11.51
N GLY A 115 1.90 0.86 -12.44
CA GLY A 115 1.66 -0.54 -12.11
C GLY A 115 0.18 -0.89 -11.90
N GLY A 116 -0.75 0.08 -12.04
CA GLY A 116 -2.18 -0.16 -11.88
C GLY A 116 -2.68 -1.28 -12.81
N LYS A 117 -3.29 -2.30 -12.20
CA LYS A 117 -3.69 -3.55 -12.88
C LYS A 117 -4.90 -3.44 -13.80
N GLY A 118 -5.38 -2.24 -14.11
CA GLY A 118 -6.58 -2.01 -14.92
C GLY A 118 -6.58 -2.74 -16.27
N LYS A 119 -5.42 -2.82 -16.94
CA LYS A 119 -5.28 -3.54 -18.23
C LYS A 119 -5.10 -5.07 -18.09
N LEU A 120 -4.81 -5.54 -16.87
CA LEU A 120 -4.56 -6.94 -16.56
C LEU A 120 -5.73 -7.59 -15.80
N VAL A 121 -6.75 -6.82 -15.41
CA VAL A 121 -7.92 -7.31 -14.67
C VAL A 121 -8.50 -8.55 -15.34
N ASP A 122 -8.72 -8.54 -16.65
CA ASP A 122 -9.35 -9.67 -17.36
C ASP A 122 -8.49 -10.94 -17.38
N GLN A 123 -7.16 -10.81 -17.22
CA GLN A 123 -6.25 -11.95 -17.09
C GLN A 123 -6.07 -12.39 -15.63
N ILE A 124 -6.13 -11.47 -14.67
CA ILE A 124 -5.92 -11.75 -13.24
C ILE A 124 -7.18 -12.31 -12.59
N VAL A 125 -8.33 -11.69 -12.81
CA VAL A 125 -9.62 -12.02 -12.17
C VAL A 125 -10.02 -13.50 -12.33
N PRO A 126 -9.83 -14.16 -13.49
CA PRO A 126 -10.11 -15.59 -13.64
C PRO A 126 -9.17 -16.50 -12.82
N LEU A 127 -8.01 -15.98 -12.43
CA LEU A 127 -7.07 -16.70 -11.58
C LEU A 127 -7.42 -16.57 -10.11
N LEU A 128 -8.33 -15.69 -9.69
CA LEU A 128 -8.65 -15.42 -8.28
C LEU A 128 -9.80 -16.28 -7.75
N PRO A 129 -9.89 -16.49 -6.42
CA PRO A 129 -10.95 -17.30 -5.81
C PRO A 129 -12.37 -16.75 -6.04
N ILE A 130 -13.35 -17.60 -6.33
CA ILE A 130 -14.73 -17.20 -6.61
C ILE A 130 -15.38 -16.61 -5.33
N GLY A 131 -16.16 -15.54 -5.50
CA GLY A 131 -16.73 -14.74 -4.41
C GLY A 131 -18.16 -15.12 -4.01
N PRO A 132 -18.75 -14.40 -3.02
CA PRO A 132 -18.26 -13.13 -2.47
C PRO A 132 -17.13 -13.29 -1.42
N LEU A 133 -16.11 -12.43 -1.50
CA LEU A 133 -14.86 -12.49 -0.72
C LEU A 133 -14.83 -11.49 0.44
N HIS A 134 -14.24 -11.87 1.57
CA HIS A 134 -13.64 -10.94 2.53
C HIS A 134 -12.22 -10.61 2.05
N TYR A 135 -12.11 -9.49 1.32
CA TYR A 135 -10.94 -9.18 0.48
C TYR A 135 -9.87 -8.37 1.22
N GLY A 136 -8.61 -8.71 1.01
CA GLY A 136 -7.45 -7.93 1.43
C GLY A 136 -6.63 -7.44 0.23
N GLU A 137 -6.19 -6.18 0.24
CA GLU A 137 -5.21 -5.68 -0.75
C GLU A 137 -4.02 -5.02 -0.05
N ALA A 138 -2.84 -5.65 -0.16
CA ALA A 138 -1.66 -5.29 0.63
C ALA A 138 -0.94 -4.01 0.17
N PHE A 139 -1.07 -3.70 -1.11
CA PHE A 139 -0.39 -2.59 -1.79
C PHE A 139 -1.41 -1.84 -2.64
N LEU A 140 -2.32 -1.13 -1.97
CA LEU A 140 -3.51 -0.55 -2.60
C LEU A 140 -3.17 0.33 -3.81
N GLY A 141 -2.23 1.28 -3.65
CA GLY A 141 -1.91 2.23 -4.70
C GLY A 141 -3.14 2.97 -5.24
N GLY A 142 -3.57 2.67 -6.47
CA GLY A 142 -4.78 3.21 -7.08
C GLY A 142 -6.05 2.35 -6.95
N GLY A 143 -5.96 1.15 -6.36
CA GLY A 143 -7.09 0.25 -6.10
C GLY A 143 -7.73 -0.38 -7.33
N ALA A 144 -6.98 -0.56 -8.43
CA ALA A 144 -7.53 -1.01 -9.70
C ALA A 144 -8.24 -2.37 -9.61
N LEU A 145 -7.67 -3.32 -8.88
CA LEU A 145 -8.27 -4.64 -8.71
C LEU A 145 -9.47 -4.57 -7.76
N PHE A 146 -9.34 -3.90 -6.61
CA PHE A 146 -10.46 -3.63 -5.71
C PHE A 146 -11.70 -3.08 -6.44
N PHE A 147 -11.56 -1.99 -7.20
CA PHE A 147 -12.71 -1.40 -7.91
C PHE A 147 -13.29 -2.34 -8.97
N ALA A 148 -12.45 -3.14 -9.64
CA ALA A 148 -12.92 -4.13 -10.60
C ALA A 148 -13.75 -5.24 -9.93
N LEU A 149 -13.24 -5.81 -8.83
CA LEU A 149 -13.93 -6.85 -8.06
C LEU A 149 -15.24 -6.33 -7.44
N HIS A 150 -15.24 -5.09 -6.94
CA HIS A 150 -16.45 -4.42 -6.46
C HIS A 150 -17.52 -4.32 -7.56
N ASN A 151 -17.16 -3.84 -8.75
CA ASN A 151 -18.12 -3.71 -9.86
C ASN A 151 -18.66 -5.07 -10.33
N GLN A 152 -17.87 -6.14 -10.21
CA GLN A 152 -18.28 -7.51 -10.49
C GLN A 152 -19.08 -8.16 -9.35
N LYS A 153 -19.36 -7.41 -8.26
CA LYS A 153 -20.05 -7.91 -7.06
C LYS A 153 -19.38 -9.13 -6.43
N ARG A 154 -18.04 -9.19 -6.49
CA ARG A 154 -17.23 -10.28 -5.93
C ARG A 154 -16.82 -10.05 -4.47
N LEU A 155 -17.17 -8.92 -3.87
CA LEU A 155 -16.72 -8.51 -2.55
C LEU A 155 -17.88 -8.48 -1.56
N ARG A 156 -17.66 -9.04 -0.36
CA ARG A 156 -18.53 -8.85 0.81
C ARG A 156 -18.03 -7.70 1.68
N SER A 157 -16.72 -7.64 1.90
CA SER A 157 -16.02 -6.55 2.58
C SER A 157 -14.60 -6.43 2.02
N ALA A 158 -13.92 -5.32 2.32
CA ALA A 158 -12.53 -5.13 1.92
C ALA A 158 -11.69 -4.52 3.05
N THR A 159 -10.46 -4.99 3.20
CA THR A 159 -9.41 -4.37 4.01
C THR A 159 -8.29 -3.97 3.07
N LEU A 160 -8.06 -2.66 2.93
CA LEU A 160 -7.17 -2.08 1.95
C LEU A 160 -6.03 -1.38 2.67
N THR A 161 -4.79 -1.78 2.36
CA THR A 161 -3.60 -1.23 3.01
C THR A 161 -2.61 -0.62 2.04
N ASP A 162 -1.91 0.40 2.50
CA ASP A 162 -0.71 0.92 1.85
C ASP A 162 0.24 1.45 2.91
N LEU A 163 1.54 1.48 2.60
CA LEU A 163 2.53 2.09 3.48
C LEU A 163 2.45 3.63 3.42
N SER A 164 2.04 4.16 2.27
CA SER A 164 1.92 5.60 2.03
C SER A 164 0.74 6.19 2.80
N THR A 165 1.04 7.13 3.69
CA THR A 165 0.02 7.88 4.43
C THR A 165 -0.84 8.73 3.48
N ASP A 166 -0.26 9.25 2.38
CA ASP A 166 -0.99 10.05 1.40
C ASP A 166 -2.02 9.21 0.64
N VAL A 167 -1.64 7.99 0.21
CA VAL A 167 -2.55 7.06 -0.47
C VAL A 167 -3.72 6.69 0.43
N VAL A 168 -3.45 6.26 1.66
CA VAL A 168 -4.51 5.88 2.62
C VAL A 168 -5.40 7.08 2.92
N ASN A 169 -4.83 8.25 3.20
CA ASN A 169 -5.59 9.47 3.46
C ASN A 169 -6.49 9.88 2.28
N ALA A 170 -6.01 9.76 1.04
CA ALA A 170 -6.80 10.10 -0.14
C ALA A 170 -8.02 9.17 -0.29
N HIS A 171 -7.84 7.86 -0.12
CA HIS A 171 -8.95 6.90 -0.14
C HIS A 171 -9.93 7.14 1.01
N THR A 172 -9.43 7.44 2.21
CA THR A 172 -10.26 7.74 3.38
C THR A 172 -11.08 9.02 3.16
N CYS A 173 -10.49 10.08 2.60
CA CYS A 173 -11.23 11.31 2.30
C CYS A 173 -12.28 11.10 1.20
N VAL A 174 -12.01 10.27 0.20
CA VAL A 174 -13.02 9.88 -0.80
C VAL A 174 -14.17 9.11 -0.15
N ARG A 175 -13.91 8.25 0.84
CA ARG A 175 -14.94 7.50 1.57
C ARG A 175 -15.76 8.39 2.51
N ASP A 176 -15.09 9.22 3.31
CA ASP A 176 -15.70 9.85 4.50
C ASP A 176 -16.06 11.33 4.27
N ARG A 177 -15.32 12.05 3.42
CA ARG A 177 -15.49 13.50 3.18
C ARG A 177 -15.53 13.84 1.67
N PRO A 178 -16.30 13.12 0.82
CA PRO A 178 -16.26 13.27 -0.63
C PRO A 178 -16.65 14.67 -1.13
N ARG A 179 -17.61 15.32 -0.47
CA ARG A 179 -18.09 16.67 -0.85
C ARG A 179 -17.02 17.74 -0.63
N GLU A 180 -16.38 17.70 0.53
CA GLU A 180 -15.33 18.64 0.89
C GLU A 180 -14.11 18.45 0.01
N LEU A 181 -13.75 17.18 -0.27
CA LEU A 181 -12.69 16.85 -1.22
C LEU A 181 -12.99 17.32 -2.64
N HIS A 182 -14.22 17.12 -3.12
CA HIS A 182 -14.62 17.59 -4.45
C HIS A 182 -14.54 19.12 -4.55
N ALA A 183 -15.03 19.85 -3.55
CA ALA A 183 -14.93 21.31 -3.50
C ALA A 183 -13.46 21.80 -3.49
N ALA A 184 -12.59 21.15 -2.72
CA ALA A 184 -11.15 21.47 -2.71
C ALA A 184 -10.49 21.20 -4.09
N LEU A 185 -10.88 20.11 -4.76
CA LEU A 185 -10.42 19.81 -6.12
C LEU A 185 -10.92 20.82 -7.15
N GLN A 186 -12.18 21.28 -7.04
CA GLN A 186 -12.72 22.34 -7.89
C GLN A 186 -11.96 23.66 -7.70
N ALA A 187 -11.56 23.99 -6.47
CA ALA A 187 -10.73 25.16 -6.19
C ALA A 187 -9.35 25.04 -6.85
N HIS A 188 -8.70 23.86 -6.77
CA HIS A 188 -7.46 23.58 -7.49
C HIS A 188 -7.64 23.67 -9.01
N GLU A 189 -8.70 23.07 -9.55
CA GLU A 189 -9.00 23.07 -10.99
C GLU A 189 -9.20 24.50 -11.50
N LYS A 190 -10.00 25.31 -10.81
CA LYS A 190 -10.22 26.72 -11.15
C LYS A 190 -8.90 27.49 -11.14
N ALA A 191 -8.15 27.43 -10.05
CA ALA A 191 -6.90 28.19 -9.93
C ALA A 191 -5.81 27.73 -10.92
N TYR A 192 -5.84 26.47 -11.34
CA TYR A 192 -4.92 25.90 -12.34
C TYR A 192 -5.36 26.14 -13.79
N THR A 193 -6.64 26.41 -14.07
CA THR A 193 -7.15 26.57 -15.45
C THR A 193 -7.36 28.03 -15.86
N THR A 194 -7.37 28.97 -14.91
CA THR A 194 -7.59 30.40 -15.19
C THR A 194 -6.41 31.13 -15.84
N GLY A 195 -5.22 30.52 -15.94
CA GLY A 195 -4.00 31.18 -16.43
C GLY A 195 -3.40 30.55 -17.69
N ALA A 196 -2.53 31.30 -18.36
CA ALA A 196 -1.66 30.78 -19.43
C ALA A 196 -0.69 29.70 -18.90
N GLU A 197 -0.08 28.92 -19.79
CA GLU A 197 0.74 27.74 -19.41
C GLU A 197 1.81 28.03 -18.34
N ALA A 198 2.46 29.20 -18.39
CA ALA A 198 3.43 29.61 -17.36
C ALA A 198 2.79 29.71 -15.96
N ALA A 199 1.61 30.36 -15.85
CA ALA A 199 0.89 30.47 -14.58
C ALA A 199 0.41 29.10 -14.05
N ARG A 200 0.10 28.15 -14.95
CA ARG A 200 -0.26 26.77 -14.59
C ARG A 200 0.93 26.04 -13.98
N ALA A 201 2.11 26.20 -14.58
CA ALA A 201 3.36 25.64 -14.06
C ALA A 201 3.71 26.24 -12.69
N ASP A 202 3.59 27.57 -12.54
CA ASP A 202 3.82 28.26 -11.26
C ASP A 202 2.86 27.77 -10.18
N TYR A 203 1.57 27.64 -10.51
CA TYR A 203 0.57 27.07 -9.60
C TYR A 203 0.96 25.64 -9.18
N PHE A 204 1.32 24.79 -10.14
CA PHE A 204 1.75 23.43 -9.86
C PHE A 204 2.94 23.38 -8.90
N TYR A 205 4.00 24.15 -9.15
CA TYR A 205 5.20 24.12 -8.32
C TYR A 205 4.96 24.70 -6.92
N ARG A 206 4.07 25.69 -6.80
CA ARG A 206 3.61 26.17 -5.48
C ARG A 206 2.89 25.09 -4.70
N VAL A 207 1.92 24.40 -5.31
CA VAL A 207 1.22 23.28 -4.65
C VAL A 207 2.19 22.14 -4.32
N ARG A 208 3.16 21.86 -5.20
CA ARG A 208 4.22 20.88 -4.95
C ARG A 208 5.04 21.23 -3.72
N ALA A 209 5.36 22.51 -3.52
CA ALA A 209 6.15 22.98 -2.37
C ALA A 209 5.42 22.85 -1.02
N MET A 210 4.08 22.74 -1.01
CA MET A 210 3.27 22.53 0.21
C MET A 210 3.39 21.09 0.74
N HIS A 211 4.59 20.64 1.03
CA HIS A 211 4.83 19.29 1.57
C HIS A 211 4.16 19.16 2.95
N PRO A 212 3.45 18.05 3.27
CA PRO A 212 2.78 17.87 4.56
C PRO A 212 3.69 17.97 5.78
N ASP A 213 4.97 17.63 5.64
CA ASP A 213 5.96 17.78 6.73
C ASP A 213 6.42 19.24 6.94
N LEU A 214 6.13 20.12 5.99
CA LEU A 214 6.52 21.54 6.03
C LEU A 214 5.33 22.45 6.32
N VAL A 215 4.12 21.99 6.00
CA VAL A 215 2.87 22.74 6.16
C VAL A 215 1.84 21.80 6.74
N ALA A 216 1.26 22.17 7.89
CA ALA A 216 0.12 21.45 8.44
C ALA A 216 -1.07 21.62 7.48
N LEU A 217 -1.42 20.53 6.81
CA LEU A 217 -2.59 20.43 5.94
C LEU A 217 -3.63 19.58 6.64
N ASP A 218 -4.90 19.99 6.56
CA ASP A 218 -5.97 19.11 6.99
C ASP A 218 -6.06 17.87 6.05
N PRO A 219 -6.69 16.77 6.49
CA PRO A 219 -6.78 15.54 5.67
C PRO A 219 -7.33 15.75 4.26
N VAL A 220 -8.34 16.61 4.10
CA VAL A 220 -8.99 16.90 2.81
C VAL A 220 -8.05 17.73 1.93
N GLU A 221 -7.41 18.77 2.47
CA GLU A 221 -6.39 19.56 1.75
C GLU A 221 -5.23 18.68 1.27
N ARG A 222 -4.76 17.77 2.12
CA ARG A 222 -3.68 16.82 1.81
C ARG A 222 -4.07 15.86 0.69
N ALA A 223 -5.30 15.31 0.74
CA ALA A 223 -5.85 14.45 -0.31
C ALA A 223 -6.04 15.22 -1.63
N ALA A 224 -6.61 16.42 -1.57
CA ALA A 224 -6.82 17.29 -2.73
C ALA A 224 -5.50 17.67 -3.39
N ARG A 225 -4.48 18.00 -2.59
CA ARG A 225 -3.10 18.24 -3.06
C ARG A 225 -2.55 17.03 -3.81
N MET A 226 -2.62 15.83 -3.22
CA MET A 226 -2.11 14.61 -3.84
C MET A 226 -2.80 14.34 -5.18
N MET A 227 -4.13 14.39 -5.21
CA MET A 227 -4.93 14.14 -6.40
C MET A 227 -4.69 15.20 -7.48
N PHE A 228 -4.60 16.48 -7.12
CA PHE A 228 -4.21 17.55 -8.03
C PHE A 228 -2.85 17.27 -8.67
N LEU A 229 -1.80 17.08 -7.85
CA LEU A 229 -0.45 16.83 -8.34
C LEU A 229 -0.39 15.58 -9.22
N ASN A 230 -1.09 14.50 -8.85
CA ASN A 230 -1.18 13.28 -9.64
C ASN A 230 -1.85 13.49 -11.01
N ARG A 231 -2.86 14.36 -11.09
CA ARG A 231 -3.56 14.66 -12.34
C ARG A 231 -2.77 15.59 -13.26
N THR A 232 -1.90 16.42 -12.70
CA THR A 232 -1.17 17.46 -13.43
C THR A 232 0.34 17.24 -13.52
N CYS A 233 0.92 16.20 -12.92
CA CYS A 233 2.35 15.88 -13.07
C CYS A 233 2.62 15.04 -14.32
N PHE A 234 3.87 15.05 -14.79
CA PHE A 234 4.28 14.29 -15.96
C PHE A 234 3.91 12.79 -15.85
N ASN A 235 3.10 12.33 -16.80
CA ASN A 235 2.54 10.98 -16.91
C ASN A 235 1.74 10.47 -15.69
N GLY A 236 1.32 11.36 -14.78
CA GLY A 236 0.69 10.94 -13.52
C GLY A 236 1.61 10.09 -12.64
N LEU A 237 2.93 10.20 -12.84
CA LEU A 237 3.93 9.46 -12.08
C LEU A 237 4.02 10.04 -10.66
N TRP A 238 3.57 9.29 -9.66
CA TRP A 238 3.84 9.60 -8.26
C TRP A 238 5.23 9.09 -7.89
N ARG A 239 6.14 10.00 -7.54
CA ARG A 239 7.50 9.66 -7.13
C ARG A 239 7.93 10.55 -5.99
N GLU A 240 8.47 9.91 -4.97
CA GLU A 240 9.07 10.57 -3.81
C GLU A 240 10.58 10.39 -3.85
N ASN A 241 11.32 11.36 -3.32
CA ASN A 241 12.75 11.22 -3.10
C ASN A 241 13.03 10.46 -1.78
N ALA A 242 14.30 10.21 -1.46
CA ALA A 242 14.70 9.54 -0.22
C ALA A 242 14.21 10.26 1.07
N GLY A 243 13.83 11.53 0.98
CA GLY A 243 13.22 12.29 2.06
C GLY A 243 11.68 12.27 2.06
N GLY A 244 11.05 11.36 1.31
CA GLY A 244 9.59 11.24 1.22
C GLY A 244 8.90 12.35 0.42
N LYS A 245 9.65 13.26 -0.21
CA LYS A 245 9.07 14.43 -0.88
C LYS A 245 8.74 14.12 -2.33
N PHE A 246 7.48 14.33 -2.70
CA PHE A 246 7.04 14.26 -4.10
C PHE A 246 7.88 15.17 -5.00
N ASN A 247 8.45 14.61 -6.09
CA ASN A 247 9.40 15.33 -6.94
C ASN A 247 9.12 15.21 -8.46
N SER A 248 7.94 14.73 -8.88
CA SER A 248 7.61 14.70 -10.30
C SER A 248 7.45 16.12 -10.87
N PRO A 249 7.89 16.36 -12.11
CA PRO A 249 7.75 17.66 -12.76
C PRO A 249 6.30 17.88 -13.23
N HIS A 250 6.00 19.14 -13.55
CA HIS A 250 4.72 19.52 -14.13
C HIS A 250 4.48 18.81 -15.47
N GLY A 251 3.26 18.31 -15.67
CA GLY A 251 2.79 17.70 -16.89
C GLY A 251 1.93 18.68 -17.70
N ARG A 252 2.12 18.69 -19.02
CA ARG A 252 1.42 19.62 -19.92
C ARG A 252 0.18 18.95 -20.49
N TYR A 253 -0.92 19.03 -19.74
CA TYR A 253 -2.22 18.48 -20.16
C TYR A 253 -3.19 19.60 -20.52
N ALA A 254 -3.90 19.44 -21.65
CA ALA A 254 -4.98 20.35 -22.03
C ALA A 254 -6.14 20.28 -21.02
N ASN A 255 -6.60 19.06 -20.69
CA ASN A 255 -7.65 18.83 -19.70
C ASN A 255 -7.26 17.67 -18.75
N PRO A 256 -6.74 17.97 -17.55
CA PRO A 256 -6.34 16.95 -16.59
C PRO A 256 -7.51 16.24 -15.87
N ALA A 257 -8.74 16.77 -15.97
CA ALA A 257 -9.92 16.32 -15.23
C ALA A 257 -9.65 16.16 -13.72
N ILE A 258 -9.32 17.28 -13.06
CA ILE A 258 -8.88 17.32 -11.65
C ILE A 258 -10.05 17.02 -10.72
N ALA A 259 -11.19 17.67 -10.93
CA ALA A 259 -12.38 17.57 -10.09
C ALA A 259 -13.47 16.67 -10.70
N ASN A 260 -13.07 15.53 -11.27
CA ASN A 260 -14.02 14.62 -11.93
C ASN A 260 -15.01 14.01 -10.94
N GLU A 261 -16.26 14.45 -11.01
CA GLU A 261 -17.32 14.12 -10.08
C GLU A 261 -17.69 12.62 -10.11
N ASP A 262 -17.89 12.04 -11.29
CA ASP A 262 -18.23 10.62 -11.46
C ASP A 262 -17.20 9.67 -10.83
N ARG A 263 -15.90 9.99 -10.95
CA ARG A 263 -14.83 9.20 -10.34
C ARG A 263 -14.89 9.25 -8.82
N ILE A 264 -15.15 10.43 -8.25
CA ILE A 264 -15.22 10.60 -6.79
C ILE A 264 -16.43 9.84 -6.25
N TRP A 265 -17.62 10.04 -6.82
CA TRP A 265 -18.82 9.36 -6.34
C TRP A 265 -18.82 7.86 -6.61
N GLY A 266 -18.30 7.43 -7.77
CA GLY A 266 -18.12 6.01 -8.07
C GLY A 266 -17.19 5.32 -7.08
N ALA A 267 -16.06 5.96 -6.75
CA ALA A 267 -15.11 5.43 -5.76
C ALA A 267 -15.65 5.51 -4.33
N ASN A 268 -16.31 6.61 -3.95
CA ASN A 268 -16.94 6.79 -2.64
C ASN A 268 -17.91 5.66 -2.32
N ARG A 269 -18.78 5.30 -3.29
CA ARG A 269 -19.73 4.20 -3.14
C ARG A 269 -19.00 2.87 -2.90
N ALA A 270 -17.97 2.57 -3.70
CA ALA A 270 -17.24 1.31 -3.56
C ALA A 270 -16.50 1.21 -2.22
N LEU A 271 -16.01 2.33 -1.69
CA LEU A 271 -15.23 2.36 -0.46
C LEU A 271 -16.06 2.33 0.82
N GLN A 272 -17.40 2.44 0.78
CA GLN A 272 -18.23 2.47 1.99
C GLN A 272 -18.02 1.24 2.89
N ASP A 273 -17.88 0.06 2.29
CA ASP A 273 -17.67 -1.21 3.00
C ASP A 273 -16.18 -1.60 3.14
N ALA A 274 -15.28 -0.64 2.91
CA ALA A 274 -13.83 -0.85 2.97
C ALA A 274 -13.22 -0.30 4.25
N THR A 275 -12.40 -1.12 4.91
CA THR A 275 -11.51 -0.74 6.00
C THR A 275 -10.17 -0.29 5.42
N LEU A 276 -9.80 0.96 5.64
CA LEU A 276 -8.55 1.56 5.15
C LEU A 276 -7.54 1.67 6.29
N VAL A 277 -6.39 1.01 6.14
CA VAL A 277 -5.36 0.96 7.19
C VAL A 277 -4.00 1.29 6.59
N ARG A 278 -3.25 2.18 7.26
CA ARG A 278 -1.82 2.33 6.96
C ARG A 278 -1.08 1.16 7.61
N ALA A 279 -0.56 0.26 6.79
CA ALA A 279 0.14 -0.92 7.25
C ALA A 279 1.28 -1.29 6.31
N ASP A 280 2.33 -1.89 6.87
CA ASP A 280 3.38 -2.54 6.10
C ASP A 280 2.93 -3.98 5.75
N PHE A 281 3.39 -4.51 4.62
CA PHE A 281 2.98 -5.84 4.16
C PHE A 281 3.31 -6.97 5.17
N ARG A 282 4.31 -6.76 6.04
CA ARG A 282 4.69 -7.74 7.08
C ARG A 282 3.62 -7.93 8.15
N GLN A 283 2.60 -7.06 8.20
CA GLN A 283 1.51 -7.11 9.19
C GLN A 283 0.32 -7.97 8.73
N TRP A 284 0.28 -8.42 7.48
CA TRP A 284 -0.84 -9.20 6.93
C TRP A 284 -1.21 -10.47 7.71
N PRO A 285 -0.27 -11.27 8.24
CA PRO A 285 -0.60 -12.44 9.05
C PRO A 285 -1.50 -12.11 10.26
N GLU A 286 -1.38 -10.90 10.80
CA GLU A 286 -2.26 -10.44 11.88
C GLU A 286 -3.56 -9.83 11.35
N LEU A 287 -3.46 -8.97 10.32
CA LEU A 287 -4.63 -8.30 9.74
C LEU A 287 -5.68 -9.30 9.22
N VAL A 288 -5.26 -10.43 8.66
CA VAL A 288 -6.21 -11.45 8.18
C VAL A 288 -7.04 -12.06 9.31
N ARG A 289 -6.48 -12.16 10.52
CA ARG A 289 -7.23 -12.62 11.70
C ARG A 289 -8.12 -11.52 12.25
N THR A 290 -7.59 -10.29 12.33
CA THR A 290 -8.32 -9.15 12.89
C THR A 290 -9.59 -8.84 12.10
N TYR A 291 -9.55 -8.96 10.78
CA TYR A 291 -10.63 -8.56 9.88
C TYR A 291 -11.31 -9.73 9.17
N ASP A 292 -11.06 -10.97 9.61
CA ASP A 292 -11.65 -12.20 9.05
C ASP A 292 -11.51 -12.28 7.51
N ILE A 293 -10.29 -12.07 7.02
CA ILE A 293 -9.99 -11.96 5.59
C ILE A 293 -9.75 -13.35 5.02
N ASP A 294 -10.48 -13.71 3.97
CA ASP A 294 -10.41 -15.03 3.33
C ASP A 294 -9.57 -15.06 2.04
N PHE A 295 -9.26 -13.89 1.48
CA PHE A 295 -8.40 -13.75 0.30
C PHE A 295 -7.59 -12.45 0.31
N VAL A 296 -6.28 -12.55 0.09
CA VAL A 296 -5.35 -11.40 0.01
C VAL A 296 -4.72 -11.30 -1.37
N TYR A 297 -4.79 -10.12 -1.98
CA TYR A 297 -4.05 -9.77 -3.18
C TYR A 297 -2.82 -8.91 -2.84
N LEU A 298 -1.66 -9.30 -3.37
CA LEU A 298 -0.38 -8.64 -3.10
C LEU A 298 0.25 -8.15 -4.42
N ASP A 299 0.42 -6.84 -4.55
CA ASP A 299 1.00 -6.21 -5.75
C ASP A 299 2.16 -5.27 -5.37
N PRO A 300 3.30 -5.83 -4.92
CA PRO A 300 4.43 -5.02 -4.44
C PRO A 300 5.04 -4.20 -5.58
N PRO A 301 5.90 -3.21 -5.28
CA PRO A 301 6.81 -2.67 -6.28
C PRO A 301 7.66 -3.80 -6.89
N TYR A 302 7.69 -3.88 -8.23
CA TYR A 302 8.26 -5.01 -8.95
C TYR A 302 9.78 -5.11 -8.85
N GLN A 303 10.28 -6.34 -8.88
CA GLN A 303 11.71 -6.60 -9.06
C GLN A 303 12.17 -6.12 -10.45
N PRO A 304 13.23 -5.30 -10.55
CA PRO A 304 13.79 -4.87 -11.83
C PRO A 304 14.24 -6.06 -12.71
N VAL A 305 13.90 -6.02 -14.01
CA VAL A 305 14.14 -7.13 -14.97
C VAL A 305 15.50 -7.02 -15.68
N THR A 306 16.09 -5.81 -15.78
CA THR A 306 17.41 -5.58 -16.40
C THR A 306 18.38 -4.89 -15.44
N ALA A 307 19.69 -5.09 -15.63
CA ALA A 307 20.74 -4.42 -14.84
C ALA A 307 20.64 -2.87 -14.91
N THR A 308 20.22 -2.31 -16.05
CA THR A 308 19.96 -0.86 -16.21
C THR A 308 18.73 -0.41 -15.43
N SER A 309 17.69 -1.24 -15.34
CA SER A 309 16.52 -0.97 -14.47
C SER A 309 16.86 -1.14 -12.98
N ALA A 310 17.83 -2.00 -12.64
CA ALA A 310 18.37 -2.12 -11.30
C ALA A 310 19.19 -0.89 -10.90
N PHE A 311 19.96 -0.30 -11.82
CA PHE A 311 20.78 0.90 -11.54
C PHE A 311 19.94 2.10 -11.05
N ASN A 312 18.73 2.29 -11.58
CA ASN A 312 17.78 3.30 -11.09
C ASN A 312 17.09 2.93 -9.76
N ALA A 313 17.14 1.66 -9.35
CA ALA A 313 16.55 1.16 -8.11
C ALA A 313 17.53 1.22 -6.92
N TYR A 314 18.84 1.28 -7.18
CA TYR A 314 19.87 1.38 -6.13
C TYR A 314 19.97 2.78 -5.48
N SER A 315 19.22 3.77 -5.98
CA SER A 315 19.13 5.11 -5.39
C SER A 315 18.10 5.15 -4.24
N GLY A 316 18.40 4.50 -3.11
CA GLY A 316 17.92 4.91 -1.78
C GLY A 316 16.43 4.84 -1.44
N GLY A 317 15.61 4.02 -2.12
CA GLY A 317 14.18 3.87 -1.77
C GLY A 317 13.40 2.74 -2.45
N ALA A 318 14.04 1.85 -3.21
CA ALA A 318 13.34 0.76 -3.90
C ALA A 318 13.00 -0.41 -2.97
N PHE A 319 11.86 -1.06 -3.23
CA PHE A 319 11.49 -2.33 -2.59
C PHE A 319 12.59 -3.37 -2.90
N SER A 320 13.41 -3.66 -1.89
CA SER A 320 14.67 -4.37 -2.08
C SER A 320 14.45 -5.86 -2.36
N ALA A 321 15.49 -6.54 -2.86
CA ALA A 321 15.46 -7.99 -2.98
C ALA A 321 15.25 -8.69 -1.62
N THR A 322 15.64 -8.04 -0.50
CA THR A 322 15.32 -8.52 0.85
C THR A 322 13.84 -8.39 1.16
N ALA A 323 13.22 -7.24 0.84
CA ALA A 323 11.77 -7.07 1.00
C ALA A 323 10.97 -8.07 0.15
N GLN A 324 11.44 -8.40 -1.07
CA GLN A 324 10.84 -9.46 -1.90
C GLN A 324 10.91 -10.85 -1.23
N ARG A 325 12.02 -11.17 -0.54
CA ARG A 325 12.14 -12.42 0.24
C ARG A 325 11.21 -12.44 1.44
N GLU A 326 11.13 -11.35 2.18
CA GLU A 326 10.24 -11.21 3.33
C GLU A 326 8.76 -11.30 2.90
N LEU A 327 8.40 -10.75 1.74
CA LEU A 327 7.06 -10.88 1.19
C LEU A 327 6.71 -12.34 0.86
N ALA A 328 7.67 -13.11 0.33
CA ALA A 328 7.48 -14.54 0.11
C ALA A 328 7.31 -15.31 1.44
N GLN A 329 7.99 -14.89 2.52
CA GLN A 329 7.77 -15.44 3.87
C GLN A 329 6.35 -15.15 4.36
N VAL A 330 5.86 -13.92 4.19
CA VAL A 330 4.48 -13.54 4.52
C VAL A 330 3.47 -14.41 3.76
N CYS A 331 3.69 -14.66 2.47
CA CYS A 331 2.84 -15.58 1.69
C CYS A 331 2.83 -17.00 2.29
N GLY A 332 3.99 -17.50 2.73
CA GLY A 332 4.09 -18.78 3.45
C GLY A 332 3.42 -18.78 4.83
N GLU A 333 3.28 -17.64 5.50
CA GLU A 333 2.51 -17.51 6.73
C GLU A 333 1.00 -17.50 6.47
N LEU A 334 0.55 -16.81 5.41
CA LEU A 334 -0.85 -16.85 4.97
C LEU A 334 -1.30 -18.28 4.62
N ASP A 335 -0.41 -19.08 4.02
CA ASP A 335 -0.65 -20.50 3.76
C ASP A 335 -0.92 -21.32 5.03
N LYS A 336 -0.16 -21.06 6.11
CA LYS A 336 -0.32 -21.73 7.41
C LYS A 336 -1.64 -21.35 8.07
N LEU A 337 -2.19 -20.19 7.72
CA LEU A 337 -3.47 -19.68 8.18
C LEU A 337 -4.64 -20.09 7.28
N ASN A 338 -4.38 -20.88 6.23
CA ASN A 338 -5.37 -21.27 5.23
C ASN A 338 -6.04 -20.07 4.54
N VAL A 339 -5.36 -18.92 4.48
CA VAL A 339 -5.83 -17.74 3.73
C VAL A 339 -5.42 -17.89 2.27
N ARG A 340 -6.37 -17.67 1.36
CA ARG A 340 -6.10 -17.68 -0.08
C ARG A 340 -5.30 -16.43 -0.42
N TRP A 341 -4.33 -16.52 -1.31
CA TRP A 341 -3.65 -15.33 -1.79
C TRP A 341 -3.22 -15.45 -3.24
N ALA A 342 -3.12 -14.27 -3.88
CA ALA A 342 -2.53 -14.12 -5.19
C ALA A 342 -1.56 -12.94 -5.17
N LEU A 343 -0.43 -13.09 -5.87
CA LEU A 343 0.61 -12.09 -5.93
C LEU A 343 0.99 -11.79 -7.37
N SER A 344 1.09 -10.52 -7.74
CA SER A 344 1.64 -10.09 -9.03
C SER A 344 3.07 -9.60 -8.90
N ASN A 345 3.91 -9.89 -9.91
CA ASN A 345 5.28 -9.39 -9.96
C ASN A 345 5.85 -9.44 -11.38
N SER A 346 7.09 -8.97 -11.54
CA SER A 346 7.83 -9.12 -12.79
C SER A 346 8.15 -10.59 -13.08
N ASP A 347 8.08 -10.96 -14.36
CA ASP A 347 8.54 -12.26 -14.81
C ASP A 347 10.07 -12.28 -14.92
N CYS A 348 10.76 -12.68 -13.86
CA CYS A 348 12.21 -12.84 -13.86
C CYS A 348 12.67 -14.07 -13.04
N PRO A 349 13.90 -14.59 -13.28
CA PRO A 349 14.40 -15.79 -12.61
C PRO A 349 14.38 -15.71 -11.08
N MET A 350 14.68 -14.54 -10.52
CA MET A 350 14.65 -14.34 -9.06
C MET A 350 13.24 -14.55 -8.50
N ILE A 351 12.22 -13.90 -9.09
CA ILE A 351 10.82 -14.04 -8.65
C ILE A 351 10.34 -15.48 -8.86
N ARG A 352 10.59 -16.08 -10.03
CA ARG A 352 10.20 -17.48 -10.28
C ARG A 352 10.82 -18.45 -9.28
N ASN A 353 12.08 -18.25 -8.89
CA ASN A 353 12.73 -19.08 -7.88
C ASN A 353 12.19 -18.83 -6.47
N LEU A 354 11.87 -17.58 -6.10
CA LEU A 354 11.27 -17.26 -4.81
C LEU A 354 9.92 -17.96 -4.61
N TYR A 355 9.11 -18.01 -5.67
CA TYR A 355 7.74 -18.52 -5.61
C TYR A 355 7.56 -19.92 -6.20
N LYS A 356 8.64 -20.67 -6.42
CA LYS A 356 8.63 -21.97 -7.14
C LYS A 356 7.76 -23.07 -6.51
N SER A 357 7.41 -22.92 -5.24
CA SER A 357 6.57 -23.89 -4.51
C SER A 357 5.06 -23.65 -4.71
N TRP A 358 4.69 -22.58 -5.43
CA TRP A 358 3.31 -22.20 -5.70
C TRP A 358 3.00 -22.21 -7.19
N THR A 359 1.73 -22.06 -7.54
CA THR A 359 1.31 -22.04 -8.94
C THR A 359 1.66 -20.70 -9.57
N ILE A 360 2.52 -20.70 -10.58
CA ILE A 360 2.95 -19.49 -11.29
C ILE A 360 2.26 -19.42 -12.66
N HIS A 361 1.43 -18.41 -12.84
CA HIS A 361 0.79 -18.07 -14.11
C HIS A 361 1.57 -16.94 -14.79
N THR A 362 1.69 -16.99 -16.11
CA THR A 362 2.28 -15.88 -16.89
C THR A 362 1.14 -15.08 -17.53
N VAL A 363 1.14 -13.77 -17.34
CA VAL A 363 0.17 -12.84 -17.95
C VAL A 363 0.93 -11.82 -18.81
N ARG A 364 0.26 -11.29 -19.83
CA ARG A 364 0.88 -10.36 -20.78
C ARG A 364 0.44 -8.93 -20.50
N ALA A 365 1.40 -8.09 -20.12
CA ALA A 365 1.19 -6.68 -19.86
C ALA A 365 1.55 -5.84 -21.10
N PRO A 366 0.57 -5.17 -21.72
CA PRO A 366 0.83 -4.33 -22.89
C PRO A 366 1.61 -3.08 -22.48
N ARG A 367 2.85 -2.93 -22.94
CA ARG A 367 3.63 -1.69 -22.75
C ARG A 367 3.15 -0.61 -23.71
N SER A 368 2.35 0.34 -23.20
CA SER A 368 1.97 1.54 -23.94
C SER A 368 3.02 2.66 -23.92
N VAL A 369 4.12 2.51 -23.15
CA VAL A 369 5.14 3.56 -23.01
C VAL A 369 6.52 2.98 -23.26
N ASN A 370 6.97 3.04 -24.51
CA ASN A 370 8.38 2.97 -24.88
C ASN A 370 8.68 4.10 -25.87
N SER A 371 9.77 4.83 -25.64
CA SER A 371 10.19 5.95 -26.50
C SER A 371 10.69 5.49 -27.88
N LYS A 372 10.92 4.19 -28.08
CA LYS A 372 11.28 3.56 -29.36
C LYS A 372 10.16 2.66 -29.85
N ALA A 373 9.78 2.79 -31.11
CA ALA A 373 8.71 2.01 -31.74
C ALA A 373 9.01 0.50 -31.74
N ASP A 374 10.28 0.14 -31.84
CA ASP A 374 10.77 -1.24 -31.98
C ASP A 374 10.87 -1.99 -30.64
N GLY A 375 10.73 -1.27 -29.52
CA GLY A 375 10.64 -1.84 -28.17
C GLY A 375 9.19 -1.94 -27.67
N ARG A 376 8.21 -1.77 -28.55
CA ARG A 376 6.79 -2.01 -28.28
C ARG A 376 6.52 -3.51 -28.39
N GLY A 377 6.13 -4.13 -27.28
CA GLY A 377 5.78 -5.53 -27.16
C GLY A 377 5.19 -5.80 -25.78
N ASP A 378 4.40 -6.85 -25.66
CA ASP A 378 3.92 -7.32 -24.36
C ASP A 378 5.12 -7.71 -23.49
N VAL A 379 5.10 -7.30 -22.23
CA VAL A 379 6.03 -7.82 -21.25
C VAL A 379 5.32 -8.81 -20.37
N ASN A 380 5.98 -9.94 -20.15
CA ASN A 380 5.47 -10.94 -19.25
C ASN A 380 5.53 -10.43 -17.81
N GLU A 381 4.44 -10.61 -17.11
CA GLU A 381 4.35 -10.54 -15.65
C GLU A 381 3.95 -11.92 -15.15
N VAL A 382 4.17 -12.17 -13.86
CA VAL A 382 3.70 -13.38 -13.20
C VAL A 382 2.56 -13.06 -12.25
N VAL A 383 1.59 -13.97 -12.18
CA VAL A 383 0.60 -14.05 -11.10
C VAL A 383 0.85 -15.38 -10.40
N VAL A 384 1.22 -15.32 -9.12
CA VAL A 384 1.44 -16.48 -8.27
C VAL A 384 0.20 -16.70 -7.42
N THR A 385 -0.27 -17.94 -7.30
CA THR A 385 -1.40 -18.29 -6.43
C THR A 385 -1.07 -19.47 -5.53
N ASN A 386 -1.61 -19.48 -4.30
CA ASN A 386 -1.57 -20.67 -3.44
C ASN A 386 -2.69 -21.67 -3.72
N ARG A 387 -3.30 -21.62 -4.92
CA ARG A 387 -4.31 -22.57 -5.34
C ARG A 387 -3.76 -23.99 -5.26
N ARG A 388 -4.43 -24.83 -4.47
CA ARG A 388 -4.06 -26.24 -4.24
C ARG A 388 -5.32 -27.09 -4.00
N ALA A 389 -5.21 -28.39 -4.20
CA ALA A 389 -6.29 -29.33 -3.91
C ALA A 389 -6.74 -29.21 -2.44
N GLY A 390 -8.05 -29.23 -2.20
CA GLY A 390 -8.65 -29.11 -0.86
C GLY A 390 -8.84 -27.68 -0.35
N LEU A 391 -8.32 -26.65 -1.03
CA LEU A 391 -8.63 -25.25 -0.74
C LEU A 391 -9.72 -24.78 -1.72
N SER A 392 -10.84 -24.26 -1.20
CA SER A 392 -11.89 -23.68 -2.05
C SER A 392 -11.32 -22.50 -2.83
N TRP A 393 -11.34 -22.59 -4.17
CA TRP A 393 -10.88 -21.51 -5.04
C TRP A 393 -12.08 -20.74 -5.58
#